data_AF-A0A496W2P6-F1
#
_entry.id   AF-A0A496W2P6-F1
#
_cell.length_a   1.000
_cell.length_b   1.000
_cell.length_c   1.000
_cell.angle_alpha   90.00
_cell.angle_beta   90.00
_cell.angle_gamma   90.00
#
_symmetry.space_group_name_H-M   'P 1'
#
loop_
_entity.id
_entity.type
_entity.pdbx_description
1 polymer ?
#
loop_
_entity_poly.entity_id
_entity_poly.type
_entity_poly.pdbx_seq_one_letter_code
_entity_poly.pdbx_strand_id
1 'polypeptide(L)'
;MPIAALNNQVVFKKLLSDEEILKAFIKDFLDIDLTPQSIEVEKKFIPPIGGVDIEIDIFVDDPTHRLVIEIQRERYDYDFDRFWHYHIASQLELVKSHKDYKLERTVYTIVWFTRKIREKQYQRSLMTTHQLTETELGESMRLYPHQLFFLNPFYLNDKTPQGLKDWMTLVVESINNPRNPNINLQRPIMQKAAKLIDDDGLTPQERMAIIDERDYNNMRNKEWANGLEQGKQARNLEIARNLLAKGLDIAFIAETTELSIDELESLS
;
A
#
# COMPACT_ATOMS: atom_id res chain seq x y z
N MET A 1 -7.32 -18.69 -15.39
CA MET A 1 -8.29 -18.37 -14.32
C MET A 1 -8.11 -16.89 -14.02
N PRO A 2 -9.09 -16.04 -14.34
CA PRO A 2 -9.06 -14.65 -13.97
C PRO A 2 -9.01 -14.50 -12.44
N ILE A 3 -8.26 -13.52 -11.94
CA ILE A 3 -8.20 -13.21 -10.51
C ILE A 3 -8.49 -11.73 -10.29
N ALA A 4 -9.13 -11.42 -9.18
CA ALA A 4 -9.40 -10.06 -8.75
C ALA A 4 -8.12 -9.36 -8.28
N ALA A 5 -8.04 -8.05 -8.51
CA ALA A 5 -6.82 -7.28 -8.25
C ALA A 5 -6.58 -7.03 -6.76
N LEU A 6 -5.38 -7.34 -6.27
CA LEU A 6 -5.00 -7.18 -4.85
C LEU A 6 -4.63 -5.75 -4.45
N ASN A 7 -4.75 -4.78 -5.35
CA ASN A 7 -4.79 -3.37 -5.00
C ASN A 7 -6.21 -2.89 -4.61
N ASN A 8 -7.19 -3.79 -4.57
CA ASN A 8 -8.49 -3.55 -3.94
C ASN A 8 -8.46 -4.00 -2.48
N GLN A 9 -8.91 -3.15 -1.56
CA GLN A 9 -8.81 -3.44 -0.12
C GLN A 9 -9.67 -4.63 0.31
N VAL A 10 -10.86 -4.81 -0.28
CA VAL A 10 -11.77 -5.91 0.06
C VAL A 10 -11.16 -7.25 -0.37
N VAL A 11 -10.65 -7.33 -1.60
CA VAL A 11 -10.02 -8.56 -2.12
C VAL A 11 -8.76 -8.89 -1.33
N PHE A 12 -7.94 -7.88 -1.00
CA PHE A 12 -6.73 -8.05 -0.22
C PHE A 12 -7.04 -8.56 1.21
N LYS A 13 -8.01 -7.92 1.88
CA LYS A 13 -8.44 -8.32 3.23
C LYS A 13 -8.98 -9.75 3.23
N LYS A 14 -9.86 -10.09 2.28
CA LYS A 14 -10.38 -11.46 2.09
C LYS A 14 -9.26 -12.49 1.95
N LEU A 15 -8.23 -12.19 1.15
CA LEU A 15 -7.11 -13.11 0.92
C LEU A 15 -6.32 -13.38 2.20
N LEU A 16 -5.86 -12.31 2.87
CA LEU A 16 -4.96 -12.45 4.02
C LEU A 16 -5.69 -12.64 5.35
N SER A 17 -7.03 -12.62 5.37
CA SER A 17 -7.84 -13.08 6.51
C SER A 17 -8.13 -14.59 6.49
N ASP A 18 -7.89 -15.30 5.38
CA ASP A 18 -7.97 -16.77 5.36
C ASP A 18 -6.81 -17.36 6.18
N GLU A 19 -7.15 -18.15 7.21
CA GLU A 19 -6.17 -18.61 8.20
C GLU A 19 -5.03 -19.43 7.57
N GLU A 20 -5.31 -20.34 6.64
CA GLU A 20 -4.26 -21.17 6.03
C GLU A 20 -3.34 -20.34 5.14
N ILE A 21 -3.91 -19.41 4.36
CA ILE A 21 -3.14 -18.49 3.51
C ILE A 21 -2.26 -17.58 4.38
N LEU A 22 -2.83 -16.99 5.44
CA LEU A 22 -2.10 -16.17 6.38
C LEU A 22 -0.93 -16.94 7.03
N LYS A 23 -1.20 -18.15 7.56
CA LYS A 23 -0.18 -19.00 8.18
C LYS A 23 0.93 -19.34 7.22
N ALA A 24 0.59 -19.72 6.00
CA ALA A 24 1.59 -20.02 4.99
C ALA A 24 2.40 -18.80 4.55
N PHE A 25 1.76 -17.64 4.40
CA PHE A 25 2.45 -16.39 4.08
C PHE A 25 3.44 -16.01 5.18
N ILE A 26 3.02 -16.06 6.45
CA ILE A 26 3.86 -15.70 7.58
C ILE A 26 4.98 -16.73 7.80
N LYS A 27 4.71 -18.02 7.57
CA LYS A 27 5.74 -19.05 7.57
C LYS A 27 6.77 -18.83 6.46
N ASP A 28 6.33 -18.56 5.24
CA ASP A 28 7.22 -18.29 4.11
C ASP A 28 8.07 -17.03 4.32
N PHE A 29 7.53 -16.01 4.97
CA PHE A 29 8.20 -14.72 5.14
C PHE A 29 9.08 -14.67 6.39
N LEU A 30 8.52 -15.00 7.55
CA LEU A 30 9.15 -14.82 8.86
C LEU A 30 9.64 -16.13 9.48
N ASP A 31 9.38 -17.27 8.84
CA ASP A 31 9.63 -18.62 9.40
C ASP A 31 8.91 -18.87 10.74
N ILE A 32 7.74 -18.24 10.91
CA ILE A 32 6.92 -18.33 12.14
C ILE A 32 5.73 -19.24 11.89
N ASP A 33 5.56 -20.24 12.75
CA ASP A 33 4.36 -21.06 12.83
C ASP A 33 3.33 -20.38 13.73
N LEU A 34 2.29 -19.80 13.14
CA LEU A 34 1.22 -19.16 13.89
C LEU A 34 0.16 -20.15 14.36
N THR A 35 -0.43 -19.82 15.51
CA THR A 35 -1.65 -20.41 16.05
C THR A 35 -2.63 -19.29 16.41
N PRO A 36 -3.20 -18.60 15.41
CA PRO A 36 -4.06 -17.44 15.66
C PRO A 36 -5.23 -17.81 16.58
N GLN A 37 -5.41 -17.04 17.65
CA GLN A 37 -6.63 -17.07 18.47
C GLN A 37 -7.75 -16.28 17.80
N SER A 38 -7.39 -15.18 17.12
CA SER A 38 -8.30 -14.42 16.27
C SER A 38 -7.58 -13.81 15.07
N ILE A 39 -8.36 -13.61 13.99
CA ILE A 39 -7.99 -12.81 12.83
C ILE A 39 -9.12 -11.81 12.66
N GLU A 40 -8.85 -10.55 12.98
CA GLU A 40 -9.81 -9.44 12.90
C GLU A 40 -9.50 -8.58 11.68
N VAL A 41 -10.54 -8.18 10.95
CA VAL A 41 -10.45 -7.25 9.82
C VAL A 41 -10.95 -5.89 10.29
N GLU A 42 -10.28 -4.80 9.90
CA GLU A 42 -10.63 -3.41 10.29
C GLU A 42 -10.64 -3.19 11.81
N LYS A 43 -9.59 -3.69 12.48
CA LYS A 43 -9.45 -3.61 13.93
C LYS A 43 -9.21 -2.16 14.39
N LYS A 44 -10.08 -1.68 15.28
CA LYS A 44 -9.84 -0.47 16.08
C LYS A 44 -9.47 -0.82 17.52
N PHE A 45 -8.57 -0.03 18.10
CA PHE A 45 -8.27 -0.14 19.53
C PHE A 45 -9.32 0.62 20.35
N ILE A 46 -9.80 -0.01 21.41
CA ILE A 46 -10.79 0.57 22.33
C ILE A 46 -10.25 0.44 23.76
N PRO A 47 -9.97 1.55 24.47
CA PRO A 47 -10.06 2.93 23.98
C PRO A 47 -9.02 3.23 22.87
N PRO A 48 -9.24 4.29 22.07
CA PRO A 48 -8.24 4.73 21.10
C PRO A 48 -6.89 5.04 21.77
N ILE A 49 -5.80 4.74 21.07
CA ILE A 49 -4.44 4.99 21.54
C ILE A 49 -3.90 6.26 20.87
N GLY A 50 -3.58 7.27 21.66
CA GLY A 50 -3.11 8.56 21.16
C GLY A 50 -4.22 9.39 20.50
N GLY A 51 -3.83 10.29 19.58
CA GLY A 51 -4.75 11.22 18.90
C GLY A 51 -5.12 10.82 17.48
N VAL A 52 -4.80 9.60 17.06
CA VAL A 52 -5.05 9.08 15.70
C VAL A 52 -6.08 7.97 15.79
N ASP A 53 -7.11 8.02 14.94
CA ASP A 53 -8.06 6.90 14.79
C ASP A 53 -7.37 5.78 14.00
N ILE A 54 -6.85 4.79 14.73
CA ILE A 54 -6.16 3.64 14.16
C ILE A 54 -7.20 2.60 13.77
N GLU A 55 -7.22 2.28 12.48
CA GLU A 55 -8.01 1.20 11.89
C GLU A 55 -7.05 0.32 11.11
N ILE A 56 -6.84 -0.90 11.61
CA ILE A 56 -5.88 -1.87 11.08
C ILE A 56 -6.59 -2.80 10.10
N ASP A 57 -6.07 -2.93 8.88
CA ASP A 57 -6.72 -3.74 7.84
C ASP A 57 -6.87 -5.21 8.27
N ILE A 58 -5.80 -5.84 8.75
CA ILE A 58 -5.84 -7.20 9.33
C ILE A 58 -5.00 -7.24 10.61
N PHE A 59 -5.62 -7.65 11.70
CA PHE A 59 -5.01 -7.84 13.00
C PHE A 59 -5.07 -9.30 13.40
N VAL A 60 -3.93 -9.87 13.78
CA VAL A 60 -3.82 -11.28 14.17
C VAL A 60 -3.37 -11.35 15.61
N ASP A 61 -4.21 -11.93 16.46
CA ASP A 61 -3.89 -12.21 17.86
C ASP A 61 -3.39 -13.66 17.97
N ASP A 62 -2.09 -13.83 18.18
CA ASP A 62 -1.45 -15.12 18.43
C ASP A 62 -0.91 -15.13 19.89
N PRO A 63 -0.77 -16.30 20.53
CA PRO A 63 -0.28 -16.37 21.91
C PRO A 63 1.14 -15.82 22.09
N THR A 64 1.99 -15.88 21.05
CA THR A 64 3.40 -15.50 21.09
C THR A 64 3.71 -14.27 20.23
N HIS A 65 2.88 -14.02 19.22
CA HIS A 65 3.05 -12.94 18.26
C HIS A 65 1.80 -12.07 18.17
N ARG A 66 1.98 -10.85 17.66
CA ARG A 66 0.91 -9.98 17.20
C ARG A 66 1.25 -9.51 15.81
N LEU A 67 0.35 -9.72 14.86
CA LEU A 67 0.56 -9.27 13.48
C LEU A 67 -0.40 -8.14 13.15
N VAL A 68 0.15 -7.13 12.49
CA VAL A 68 -0.57 -5.98 11.95
C VAL A 68 -0.25 -5.95 10.47
N ILE A 69 -1.22 -6.25 9.62
CA ILE A 69 -1.03 -6.26 8.17
C ILE A 69 -1.86 -5.14 7.56
N GLU A 70 -1.20 -4.31 6.74
CA GLU A 70 -1.76 -3.09 6.17
C GLU A 70 -1.62 -3.11 4.64
N ILE A 71 -2.61 -2.60 3.92
CA ILE A 71 -2.49 -2.30 2.49
C ILE A 71 -2.37 -0.79 2.27
N GLN A 72 -1.22 -0.34 1.76
CA GLN A 72 -1.02 1.05 1.38
C GLN A 72 -1.14 1.22 -0.13
N ARG A 73 -2.31 1.68 -0.57
CA ARG A 73 -2.55 2.02 -1.98
C ARG A 73 -2.36 3.50 -2.27
N GLU A 74 -2.82 4.36 -1.37
CA GLU A 74 -2.70 5.81 -1.52
C GLU A 74 -1.26 6.28 -1.38
N ARG A 75 -0.94 7.44 -1.93
CA ARG A 75 0.39 8.04 -1.74
C ARG A 75 0.24 9.25 -0.81
N TYR A 76 0.68 9.09 0.43
CA TYR A 76 0.86 10.20 1.36
C TYR A 76 2.34 10.53 1.48
N ASP A 77 2.65 11.78 1.82
CA ASP A 77 4.00 12.23 2.19
C ASP A 77 4.45 11.70 3.56
N TYR A 78 3.51 11.20 4.37
CA TYR A 78 3.72 10.65 5.70
C TYR A 78 3.55 9.12 5.82
N ASP A 79 3.54 8.36 4.70
CA ASP A 79 3.28 6.90 4.71
C ASP A 79 4.11 6.16 5.77
N PHE A 80 5.43 6.38 5.81
CA PHE A 80 6.32 5.69 6.74
C PHE A 80 6.05 6.04 8.20
N ASP A 81 5.83 7.33 8.50
CA ASP A 81 5.57 7.80 9.86
C ASP A 81 4.22 7.28 10.38
N ARG A 82 3.21 7.20 9.51
CA ARG A 82 1.90 6.60 9.84
C ARG A 82 2.04 5.15 10.27
N PHE A 83 2.77 4.33 9.51
CA PHE A 83 2.92 2.92 9.87
C PHE A 83 3.86 2.70 11.04
N TRP A 84 4.83 3.60 11.26
CA TRP A 84 5.60 3.62 12.49
C TRP A 84 4.71 3.90 13.71
N HIS A 85 3.77 4.83 13.59
CA HIS A 85 2.78 5.10 14.63
C HIS A 85 1.90 3.89 14.94
N TYR A 86 1.37 3.22 13.90
CA TYR A 86 0.57 1.99 14.07
C TYR A 86 1.39 0.88 14.75
N HIS A 87 2.66 0.74 14.37
CA HIS A 87 3.58 -0.24 14.94
C HIS A 87 3.83 0.00 16.44
N ILE A 88 4.02 1.26 16.86
CA ILE A 88 4.19 1.63 18.27
C ILE A 88 2.88 1.43 19.04
N ALA A 89 1.74 1.89 18.50
CA ALA A 89 0.44 1.74 19.16
C ALA A 89 0.10 0.26 19.42
N SER A 90 0.43 -0.61 18.47
CA SER A 90 0.23 -2.06 18.59
C SER A 90 1.11 -2.71 19.68
N GLN A 91 2.25 -2.10 20.02
CA GLN A 91 3.07 -2.49 21.17
C GLN A 91 2.49 -1.93 22.47
N LEU A 92 2.10 -0.66 22.49
CA LEU A 92 1.54 -0.02 23.68
C LEU A 92 0.27 -0.73 24.17
N GLU A 93 -0.59 -1.18 23.24
CA GLU A 93 -1.83 -1.89 23.59
C GLU A 93 -1.57 -3.20 24.36
N LEU A 94 -0.40 -3.83 24.19
CA LEU A 94 -0.05 -5.04 24.94
C LEU A 94 0.04 -4.80 26.45
N VAL A 95 0.40 -3.58 26.87
CA VAL A 95 0.58 -3.23 28.29
C VAL A 95 -0.79 -2.94 28.91
N LYS A 96 -1.36 -3.95 29.57
CA LYS A 96 -2.71 -3.84 30.18
C LYS A 96 -2.73 -3.16 31.54
N SER A 97 -1.60 -3.07 32.23
CA SER A 97 -1.56 -2.46 33.57
C SER A 97 -0.19 -1.90 33.94
N HIS A 98 -0.19 -0.93 34.86
CA HIS A 98 1.04 -0.34 35.43
C HIS A 98 1.90 -1.32 36.24
N LYS A 99 1.41 -2.53 36.50
CA LYS A 99 2.12 -3.54 37.29
C LYS A 99 3.01 -4.43 36.43
N ASP A 100 2.75 -4.49 35.13
CA ASP A 100 3.50 -5.33 34.20
C ASP A 100 3.71 -4.61 32.87
N TYR A 101 4.92 -4.10 32.68
CA TYR A 101 5.35 -3.42 31.46
C TYR A 101 6.00 -4.37 30.45
N LYS A 102 6.14 -5.66 30.78
CA LYS A 102 6.80 -6.61 29.89
C LYS A 102 5.89 -6.89 28.69
N LEU A 103 6.45 -6.74 27.49
CA LEU A 103 5.78 -7.14 26.27
C LEU A 103 5.99 -8.65 26.09
N GLU A 104 5.00 -9.45 26.47
CA GLU A 104 5.08 -10.93 26.37
C GLU A 104 5.04 -11.44 24.92
N ARG A 105 4.59 -10.60 23.99
CA ARG A 105 4.41 -10.96 22.57
C ARG A 105 5.24 -10.07 21.67
N THR A 106 5.79 -10.67 20.62
CA THR A 106 6.51 -9.93 19.58
C THR A 106 5.53 -9.35 18.57
N VAL A 107 5.71 -8.08 18.22
CA VAL A 107 4.84 -7.36 17.27
C VAL A 107 5.53 -7.29 15.93
N TYR A 108 4.85 -7.77 14.89
CA TYR A 108 5.25 -7.61 13.50
C TYR A 108 4.22 -6.78 12.76
N THR A 109 4.65 -5.69 12.15
CA THR A 109 3.82 -4.90 11.25
C THR A 109 4.27 -5.10 9.82
N ILE A 110 3.38 -5.47 8.91
CA ILE A 110 3.69 -5.78 7.51
C ILE A 110 2.81 -4.91 6.62
N VAL A 111 3.44 -3.96 5.94
CA VAL A 111 2.77 -3.01 5.06
C VAL A 111 2.99 -3.41 3.61
N TRP A 112 1.92 -3.61 2.86
CA TRP A 112 1.97 -3.92 1.44
C TRP A 112 1.73 -2.67 0.59
N PHE A 113 2.73 -2.28 -0.19
CA PHE A 113 2.57 -1.25 -1.20
C PHE A 113 2.05 -1.85 -2.50
N THR A 114 0.77 -1.64 -2.80
CA THR A 114 0.10 -2.17 -4.00
C THR A 114 0.17 -1.21 -5.19
N ARG A 115 1.21 -0.37 -5.22
CA ARG A 115 1.55 0.55 -6.31
C ARG A 115 3.06 0.65 -6.51
N LYS A 116 3.47 1.27 -7.62
CA LYS A 116 4.87 1.67 -7.82
C LYS A 116 5.23 2.90 -6.96
N ILE A 117 6.39 2.88 -6.34
CA ILE A 117 6.96 3.98 -5.56
C ILE A 117 7.75 4.92 -6.49
N ARG A 118 7.53 6.23 -6.41
CA ARG A 118 8.19 7.17 -7.34
C ARG A 118 9.63 7.47 -6.90
N GLU A 119 9.83 7.55 -5.60
CA GLU A 119 11.03 7.98 -4.92
C GLU A 119 12.09 6.88 -4.99
N LYS A 120 13.17 7.12 -5.74
CA LYS A 120 14.20 6.10 -6.04
C LYS A 120 14.82 5.48 -4.78
N GLN A 121 14.96 6.23 -3.69
CA GLN A 121 15.54 5.69 -2.45
C GLN A 121 14.70 4.57 -1.83
N TYR A 122 13.39 4.54 -2.06
CA TYR A 122 12.45 3.57 -1.49
C TYR A 122 12.07 2.45 -2.47
N GLN A 123 12.65 2.43 -3.68
CA GLN A 123 12.45 1.38 -4.69
C GLN A 123 13.25 0.12 -4.30
N ARG A 124 12.77 -0.61 -3.30
CA ARG A 124 13.33 -1.86 -2.79
C ARG A 124 12.20 -2.87 -2.61
N SER A 125 12.39 -4.14 -2.95
CA SER A 125 11.34 -5.16 -2.77
C SER A 125 10.90 -5.33 -1.31
N LEU A 126 11.83 -5.19 -0.37
CA LEU A 126 11.62 -5.31 1.06
C LEU A 126 12.43 -4.21 1.76
N MET A 127 11.79 -3.50 2.68
CA MET A 127 12.47 -2.65 3.66
C MET A 127 12.06 -3.10 5.06
N THR A 128 13.02 -3.21 5.97
CA THR A 128 12.80 -3.69 7.33
C THR A 128 13.30 -2.66 8.32
N THR A 129 12.41 -2.23 9.21
CA THR A 129 12.74 -1.40 10.37
C THR A 129 12.83 -2.30 11.60
N HIS A 130 13.94 -2.17 12.33
CA HIS A 130 14.22 -2.91 13.56
C HIS A 130 14.86 -1.98 14.59
N GLN A 131 14.64 -2.26 15.87
CA GLN A 131 15.26 -1.52 16.97
C GLN A 131 16.58 -2.22 17.35
N LEU A 132 17.70 -1.57 17.06
CA LEU A 132 19.03 -2.00 17.51
C LEU A 132 19.43 -1.20 18.73
N THR A 133 19.94 -1.90 19.74
CA THR A 133 20.63 -1.30 20.87
C THR A 133 22.12 -1.38 20.59
N GLU A 134 22.82 -0.26 20.73
CA GLU A 134 24.27 -0.22 20.64
C GLU A 134 24.86 0.02 22.03
N THR A 135 25.93 -0.71 22.35
CA THR A 135 26.70 -0.51 23.58
C THR A 135 27.74 0.59 23.38
N GLU A 136 28.29 1.11 24.47
CA GLU A 136 29.41 2.05 24.45
C GLU A 136 30.69 1.47 23.82
N LEU A 137 30.74 0.14 23.65
CA LEU A 137 31.82 -0.60 22.99
C LEU A 137 31.59 -0.77 21.48
N GLY A 138 30.46 -0.29 20.95
CA GLY A 138 30.08 -0.43 19.54
C GLY A 138 29.48 -1.80 19.18
N GLU A 139 29.09 -2.59 20.19
CA GLU A 139 28.43 -3.87 19.97
C GLU A 139 26.93 -3.66 19.75
N SER A 140 26.35 -4.33 18.77
CA SER A 140 24.90 -4.33 18.55
C SER A 140 24.24 -5.48 19.30
N MET A 141 23.21 -5.17 20.09
CA MET A 141 22.34 -6.15 20.73
C MET A 141 20.87 -5.84 20.43
N ARG A 142 20.03 -6.87 20.48
CA ARG A 142 18.59 -6.72 20.25
C ARG A 142 17.84 -6.89 21.56
N LEU A 143 17.49 -5.78 22.20
CA LEU A 143 16.63 -5.79 23.39
C LEU A 143 15.16 -6.00 23.03
N TYR A 144 14.74 -5.54 21.85
CA TYR A 144 13.34 -5.51 21.46
C TYR A 144 13.13 -6.29 20.15
N PRO A 145 12.28 -7.32 20.15
CA PRO A 145 12.10 -8.18 18.99
C PRO A 145 11.09 -7.64 17.97
N HIS A 146 10.47 -6.48 18.19
CA HIS A 146 9.46 -5.92 17.29
C HIS A 146 10.07 -5.48 15.94
N GLN A 147 9.36 -5.72 14.84
CA GLN A 147 9.80 -5.32 13.50
C GLN A 147 8.65 -4.79 12.66
N LEU A 148 8.98 -3.85 11.77
CA LEU A 148 8.09 -3.28 10.77
C LEU A 148 8.68 -3.55 9.39
N PHE A 149 7.85 -4.07 8.49
CA PHE A 149 8.23 -4.46 7.14
C PHE A 149 7.40 -3.69 6.13
N PHE A 150 8.06 -3.26 5.06
CA PHE A 150 7.43 -2.68 3.88
C PHE A 150 7.72 -3.58 2.69
N LEU A 151 6.66 -4.19 2.16
CA LEU A 151 6.69 -5.09 1.02
C LEU A 151 6.32 -4.30 -0.23
N ASN A 152 7.22 -4.26 -1.21
CA ASN A 152 7.01 -3.62 -2.50
C ASN A 152 7.12 -4.62 -3.65
N PRO A 153 6.00 -5.29 -4.01
CA PRO A 153 6.01 -6.32 -5.05
C PRO A 153 6.51 -5.84 -6.42
N PHE A 154 6.32 -4.56 -6.75
CA PHE A 154 6.77 -3.98 -8.02
C PHE A 154 8.29 -3.82 -8.17
N TYR A 155 9.07 -4.07 -7.11
CA TYR A 155 10.54 -3.99 -7.13
C TYR A 155 11.20 -5.32 -6.78
N LEU A 156 10.50 -6.44 -7.02
CA LEU A 156 11.06 -7.79 -6.97
C LEU A 156 12.41 -7.86 -7.68
N ASN A 157 13.38 -8.50 -7.04
CA ASN A 157 14.73 -8.67 -7.55
C ASN A 157 15.37 -9.93 -6.93
N ASP A 158 16.58 -10.26 -7.35
CA ASP A 158 17.28 -11.47 -6.93
C ASP A 158 17.59 -11.53 -5.43
N LYS A 159 17.60 -10.38 -4.74
CA LYS A 159 17.79 -10.29 -3.28
C LYS A 159 16.48 -10.41 -2.49
N THR A 160 15.32 -10.45 -3.14
CA THR A 160 14.06 -10.69 -2.42
C THR A 160 14.10 -12.10 -1.79
N PRO A 161 13.75 -12.23 -0.49
CA PRO A 161 13.64 -13.54 0.15
C PRO A 161 12.79 -14.51 -0.67
N GLN A 162 13.28 -15.73 -0.86
CA GLN A 162 12.64 -16.69 -1.76
C GLN A 162 11.19 -17.01 -1.36
N GLY A 163 10.91 -17.09 -0.04
CA GLY A 163 9.56 -17.33 0.46
C GLY A 163 8.55 -16.23 0.08
N LEU A 164 9.01 -14.98 -0.10
CA LEU A 164 8.15 -13.86 -0.51
C LEU A 164 7.84 -13.82 -2.01
N LYS A 165 8.65 -14.47 -2.85
CA LYS A 165 8.58 -14.27 -4.31
C LYS A 165 7.22 -14.64 -4.88
N ASP A 166 6.65 -15.78 -4.50
CA ASP A 166 5.35 -16.21 -5.03
C ASP A 166 4.21 -15.28 -4.57
N TRP A 167 4.24 -14.83 -3.30
CA TRP A 167 3.24 -13.90 -2.76
C TRP A 167 3.30 -12.53 -3.43
N MET A 168 4.51 -11.97 -3.58
CA MET A 168 4.68 -10.70 -4.29
C MET A 168 4.32 -10.83 -5.78
N THR A 169 4.64 -11.96 -6.41
CA THR A 169 4.25 -12.23 -7.80
C THR A 169 2.73 -12.30 -7.92
N LEU A 170 2.03 -12.94 -6.99
CA LEU A 170 0.57 -12.96 -6.96
C LEU A 170 -0.02 -11.55 -6.92
N VAL A 171 0.50 -10.66 -6.07
CA VAL A 171 0.07 -9.25 -6.02
C VAL A 171 0.30 -8.56 -7.37
N VAL A 172 1.50 -8.64 -7.93
CA VAL A 172 1.84 -7.97 -9.21
C VAL A 172 0.97 -8.49 -10.36
N GLU A 173 0.83 -9.80 -10.48
CA GLU A 173 0.08 -10.44 -11.56
C GLU A 173 -1.43 -10.18 -11.43
N SER A 174 -1.97 -10.16 -10.21
CA SER A 174 -3.38 -9.78 -10.00
C SER A 174 -3.69 -8.36 -10.44
N ILE A 175 -2.71 -7.45 -10.39
CA ILE A 175 -2.90 -6.05 -10.76
C ILE A 175 -2.65 -5.84 -12.25
N ASN A 176 -1.57 -6.40 -12.81
CA ASN A 176 -1.14 -6.12 -14.18
C ASN A 176 -1.70 -7.10 -15.21
N ASN A 177 -1.88 -8.37 -14.84
CA ASN A 177 -2.28 -9.45 -15.74
C ASN A 177 -3.47 -10.28 -15.20
N PRO A 178 -4.53 -9.68 -14.63
CA PRO A 178 -5.57 -10.39 -13.88
C PRO A 178 -6.27 -11.50 -14.67
N ARG A 179 -6.38 -11.39 -16.01
CA ARG A 179 -7.05 -12.40 -16.85
C ARG A 179 -6.22 -13.67 -17.07
N ASN A 180 -4.89 -13.52 -17.07
CA ASN A 180 -3.95 -14.60 -17.32
C ASN A 180 -2.69 -14.42 -16.46
N PRO A 181 -2.81 -14.56 -15.14
CA PRO A 181 -1.71 -14.29 -14.22
C PRO A 181 -0.64 -15.39 -14.31
N ASN A 182 0.63 -14.99 -14.36
CA ASN A 182 1.77 -15.91 -14.30
C ASN A 182 2.19 -16.18 -12.84
N ILE A 183 1.46 -17.06 -12.17
CA ILE A 183 1.66 -17.41 -10.75
C ILE A 183 1.98 -18.89 -10.56
N ASN A 184 2.67 -19.21 -9.47
CA ASN A 184 3.15 -20.57 -9.18
C ASN A 184 2.03 -21.51 -8.69
N LEU A 185 1.15 -21.94 -9.59
CA LEU A 185 0.02 -22.83 -9.26
C LEU A 185 0.43 -24.27 -8.93
N GLN A 186 1.71 -24.64 -9.08
CA GLN A 186 2.24 -25.92 -8.61
C GLN A 186 2.25 -25.98 -7.08
N ARG A 187 2.27 -24.83 -6.39
CA ARG A 187 2.14 -24.75 -4.93
C ARG A 187 0.66 -24.78 -4.54
N PRO A 188 0.19 -25.78 -3.76
CA PRO A 188 -1.21 -25.89 -3.37
C PRO A 188 -1.76 -24.63 -2.69
N ILE A 189 -0.95 -23.97 -1.85
CA ILE A 189 -1.37 -22.74 -1.18
C ILE A 189 -1.56 -21.57 -2.15
N MET A 190 -0.75 -21.47 -3.20
CA MET A 190 -0.91 -20.45 -4.23
C MET A 190 -2.13 -20.74 -5.11
N GLN A 191 -2.42 -22.01 -5.36
CA GLN A 191 -3.66 -22.42 -6.02
C GLN A 191 -4.88 -22.05 -5.16
N LYS A 192 -4.83 -22.29 -3.83
CA LYS A 192 -5.89 -21.88 -2.90
C LYS A 192 -6.07 -20.37 -2.91
N ALA A 193 -4.97 -19.61 -2.78
CA ALA A 193 -4.97 -18.16 -2.83
C ALA A 193 -5.61 -17.63 -4.11
N ALA A 194 -5.16 -18.12 -5.28
CA ALA A 194 -5.70 -17.71 -6.57
C ALA A 194 -7.19 -18.04 -6.74
N LYS A 195 -7.63 -19.19 -6.21
CA LYS A 195 -9.05 -19.59 -6.23
C LYS A 195 -9.91 -18.73 -5.28
N LEU A 196 -9.37 -18.32 -4.13
CA LEU A 196 -10.10 -17.50 -3.16
C LEU A 196 -10.43 -16.10 -3.71
N ILE A 197 -9.53 -15.56 -4.53
CA ILE A 197 -9.69 -14.28 -5.23
C ILE A 197 -10.09 -14.46 -6.69
N ASP A 198 -10.57 -15.65 -7.06
CA ASP A 198 -11.13 -15.89 -8.39
C ASP A 198 -12.27 -14.89 -8.63
N ASP A 199 -12.22 -14.19 -9.76
CA ASP A 199 -13.18 -13.13 -10.04
C ASP A 199 -14.61 -13.67 -10.05
N ASP A 200 -14.83 -14.91 -10.51
CA ASP A 200 -16.15 -15.57 -10.49
C ASP A 200 -16.60 -15.98 -9.08
N GLY A 201 -15.65 -16.16 -8.15
CA GLY A 201 -15.89 -16.54 -6.75
C GLY A 201 -16.27 -15.38 -5.82
N LEU A 202 -16.29 -14.15 -6.33
CA LEU A 202 -16.66 -12.97 -5.55
C LEU A 202 -18.17 -12.84 -5.36
N THR A 203 -18.57 -12.51 -4.13
CA THR A 203 -19.96 -12.24 -3.78
C THR A 203 -20.46 -10.94 -4.44
N PRO A 204 -21.78 -10.78 -4.64
CA PRO A 204 -22.33 -9.53 -5.16
C PRO A 204 -21.91 -8.29 -4.36
N GLN A 205 -21.82 -8.40 -3.03
CA GLN A 205 -21.40 -7.33 -2.14
C GLN A 205 -19.93 -6.95 -2.36
N GLU A 206 -19.05 -7.94 -2.48
CA GLU A 206 -17.63 -7.73 -2.80
C GLU A 206 -17.46 -7.06 -4.17
N ARG A 207 -18.23 -7.50 -5.17
CA ARG A 207 -18.23 -6.87 -6.50
C ARG A 207 -18.65 -5.41 -6.45
N MET A 208 -19.70 -5.10 -5.70
CA MET A 208 -20.15 -3.72 -5.51
C MET A 208 -19.06 -2.86 -4.87
N ALA A 209 -18.44 -3.34 -3.79
CA ALA A 209 -17.35 -2.60 -3.15
C ALA A 209 -16.15 -2.38 -4.08
N ILE A 210 -15.81 -3.38 -4.92
CA ILE A 210 -14.77 -3.24 -5.95
C ILE A 210 -15.14 -2.19 -6.99
N ILE A 211 -16.40 -2.17 -7.44
CA ILE A 211 -16.91 -1.19 -8.40
C ILE A 211 -16.87 0.21 -7.79
N ASP A 212 -17.38 0.39 -6.58
CA ASP A 212 -17.41 1.68 -5.89
C ASP A 212 -16.00 2.26 -5.71
N GLU A 213 -15.06 1.42 -5.26
CA GLU A 213 -13.65 1.80 -5.08
C GLU A 213 -12.98 2.16 -6.42
N ARG A 214 -13.30 1.42 -7.49
CA ARG A 214 -12.81 1.72 -8.84
C ARG A 214 -13.38 3.02 -9.39
N ASP A 215 -14.68 3.24 -9.22
CA ASP A 215 -15.38 4.41 -9.74
C ASP A 215 -14.90 5.68 -9.02
N TYR A 216 -14.69 5.62 -7.70
CA TYR A 216 -14.04 6.68 -6.92
C TYR A 216 -12.64 7.03 -7.47
N ASN A 217 -11.79 6.01 -7.73
CA ASN A 217 -10.47 6.23 -8.30
C ASN A 217 -10.52 6.84 -9.72
N ASN A 218 -11.47 6.39 -10.55
CA ASN A 218 -11.67 6.92 -11.89
C ASN A 218 -12.08 8.40 -11.86
N MET A 219 -12.97 8.78 -10.95
CA MET A 219 -13.35 10.18 -10.75
C MET A 219 -12.13 11.04 -10.36
N ARG A 220 -11.36 10.60 -9.38
CA ARG A 220 -10.16 11.33 -8.93
C ARG A 220 -9.10 11.46 -10.03
N ASN A 221 -8.91 10.43 -10.84
CA ASN A 221 -8.00 10.49 -11.99
C ASN A 221 -8.48 11.48 -13.05
N LYS A 222 -9.80 11.56 -13.29
CA LYS A 222 -10.40 12.53 -14.22
C LYS A 222 -10.23 13.96 -13.70
N GLU A 223 -10.47 14.19 -12.41
CA GLU A 223 -10.25 15.50 -11.78
C GLU A 223 -8.79 15.93 -11.86
N TRP A 224 -7.85 15.00 -11.62
CA TRP A 224 -6.42 15.26 -11.78
C TRP A 224 -6.06 15.64 -13.21
N ALA A 225 -6.57 14.90 -14.20
CA ALA A 225 -6.34 15.18 -15.62
C ALA A 225 -6.88 16.57 -16.01
N ASN A 226 -8.09 16.90 -15.57
CA ASN A 226 -8.69 18.23 -15.78
C ASN A 226 -7.84 19.34 -15.13
N GLY A 227 -7.34 19.13 -13.92
CA GLY A 227 -6.47 20.10 -13.24
C GLY A 227 -5.15 20.33 -13.98
N LEU A 228 -4.58 19.28 -14.58
CA LEU A 228 -3.38 19.39 -15.42
C LEU A 228 -3.66 20.19 -16.70
N GLU A 229 -4.80 19.94 -17.34
CA GLU A 229 -5.24 20.66 -18.54
C GLU A 229 -5.50 22.14 -18.23
N GLN A 230 -6.20 22.44 -17.13
CA GLN A 230 -6.40 23.82 -16.65
C GLN A 230 -5.07 24.51 -16.35
N GLY A 231 -4.11 23.82 -15.73
CA GLY A 231 -2.78 24.35 -15.47
C GLY A 231 -2.00 24.66 -16.76
N LYS A 232 -2.08 23.78 -17.77
CA LYS A 232 -1.50 24.00 -19.10
C LYS A 232 -2.14 25.21 -19.77
N GLN A 233 -3.48 25.30 -19.76
CA GLN A 233 -4.21 26.42 -20.37
C GLN A 233 -3.87 27.74 -19.66
N ALA A 234 -3.86 27.78 -18.33
CA ALA A 234 -3.48 28.97 -17.57
C ALA A 234 -2.05 29.45 -17.89
N ARG A 235 -1.12 28.51 -18.03
CA ARG A 235 0.27 28.81 -18.44
C ARG A 235 0.35 29.34 -19.87
N ASN A 236 -0.42 28.75 -20.80
CA ASN A 236 -0.46 29.20 -22.19
C ASN A 236 -1.03 30.63 -22.30
N LEU A 237 -2.09 30.94 -21.54
CA LEU A 237 -2.67 32.29 -21.45
C LEU A 237 -1.66 33.31 -20.86
N GLU A 238 -0.88 32.92 -19.84
CA GLU A 238 0.18 33.75 -19.27
C GLU A 238 1.28 34.06 -20.30
N ILE A 239 1.73 33.04 -21.05
CA ILE A 239 2.71 33.21 -22.12
C ILE A 239 2.14 34.13 -23.21
N ALA A 240 0.91 33.91 -23.65
CA ALA A 240 0.26 34.73 -24.66
C ALA A 240 0.20 36.20 -24.27
N ARG A 241 -0.24 36.53 -23.04
CA ARG A 241 -0.24 37.92 -22.52
C ARG A 241 1.15 38.55 -22.57
N ASN A 242 2.19 37.82 -22.19
CA ASN A 242 3.56 38.31 -22.20
C ASN A 242 4.09 38.54 -23.63
N LEU A 243 3.69 37.72 -24.60
CA LEU A 243 4.07 37.87 -26.00
C LEU A 243 3.31 39.02 -26.68
N LEU A 244 2.01 39.16 -26.40
CA LEU A 244 1.18 40.30 -26.84
C LEU A 244 1.74 41.62 -26.31
N ALA A 245 2.11 41.69 -25.04
CA ALA A 245 2.72 42.88 -24.43
C ALA A 245 4.07 43.26 -25.08
N LYS A 246 4.75 42.31 -25.74
CA LYS A 246 5.98 42.54 -26.50
C LYS A 246 5.72 42.91 -27.97
N GLY A 247 4.45 43.00 -28.39
CA GLY A 247 4.06 43.36 -29.74
C GLY A 247 4.34 42.28 -30.78
N LEU A 248 4.38 41.01 -30.39
CA LEU A 248 4.54 39.90 -31.32
C LEU A 248 3.22 39.61 -32.07
N ASP A 249 3.35 39.07 -33.27
CA ASP A 249 2.23 38.77 -34.16
C ASP A 249 1.28 37.71 -33.59
N ILE A 250 -0.03 37.91 -33.76
CA ILE A 250 -1.07 37.04 -33.20
C ILE A 250 -0.99 35.62 -33.76
N ALA A 251 -0.68 35.44 -35.05
CA ALA A 251 -0.56 34.09 -35.63
C ALA A 251 0.63 33.34 -35.04
N PHE A 252 1.76 34.03 -34.82
CA PHE A 252 2.92 33.47 -34.13
C PHE A 252 2.60 33.08 -32.68
N ILE A 253 1.83 33.90 -31.96
CA ILE A 253 1.43 33.61 -30.59
C ILE A 253 0.49 32.40 -30.56
N ALA A 254 -0.50 32.34 -31.46
CA ALA A 254 -1.43 31.23 -31.57
C ALA A 254 -0.72 29.88 -31.78
N GLU A 255 0.25 29.84 -32.70
CA GLU A 255 1.08 28.66 -32.95
C GLU A 255 1.92 28.28 -31.71
N THR A 256 2.51 29.28 -31.04
CA THR A 256 3.40 29.05 -29.87
C THR A 256 2.65 28.57 -28.64
N THR A 257 1.45 29.08 -28.39
CA THR A 257 0.69 28.81 -27.16
C THR A 257 -0.43 27.79 -27.35
N GLU A 258 -0.64 27.27 -28.57
CA GLU A 258 -1.75 26.39 -28.92
C GLU A 258 -3.12 27.01 -28.57
N LEU A 259 -3.24 28.33 -28.57
CA LEU A 259 -4.49 29.05 -28.30
C LEU A 259 -5.13 29.47 -29.62
N SER A 260 -6.46 29.50 -29.66
CA SER A 260 -7.18 30.03 -30.81
C SER A 260 -7.00 31.55 -30.94
N ILE A 261 -7.17 32.07 -32.16
CA ILE A 261 -7.11 33.52 -32.41
C ILE A 261 -8.18 34.25 -31.58
N ASP A 262 -9.40 33.70 -31.51
CA ASP A 262 -10.49 34.26 -30.70
C ASP A 262 -10.11 34.38 -29.20
N GLU A 263 -9.43 33.36 -28.65
CA GLU A 263 -8.93 33.41 -27.27
C GLU A 263 -7.87 34.51 -27.11
N LEU A 264 -6.98 34.71 -28.08
CA LEU A 264 -5.95 35.74 -28.04
C LEU A 264 -6.52 37.16 -28.18
N GLU A 265 -7.51 37.36 -29.05
CA GLU A 265 -8.21 38.64 -29.21
C GLU A 265 -8.99 39.03 -27.94
N SER A 266 -9.43 38.06 -27.15
CA SER A 266 -10.05 38.32 -25.84
C SER A 266 -9.05 38.73 -24.74
N LEU A 267 -7.74 38.55 -24.99
CA LEU A 267 -6.66 38.87 -24.05
C LEU A 267 -5.98 40.22 -24.31
N SER A 268 -6.17 40.81 -25.50
CA SER A 268 -5.64 42.12 -25.92
C SER A 268 -6.49 43.28 -25.44
#